data_AF-A0AAJ2ABK6-F1
#
_entry.id   AF-A0AAJ2ABK6-F1
#
_cell.length_a   1.000
_cell.length_b   1.000
_cell.length_c   1.000
_cell.angle_alpha   90.00
_cell.angle_beta   90.00
_cell.angle_gamma   90.00
#
_symmetry.space_group_name_H-M   'P 1'
#
loop_
_entity.id
_entity.type
_entity.pdbx_description
1 polymer ?
#
loop_
_entity_poly.entity_id
_entity_poly.type
_entity_poly.pdbx_seq_one_letter_code
_entity_poly.pdbx_strand_id
1 'polypeptide(L)'
;MLIVTIEKLPHGATDDRRVLGEARIINIGGDAGFGAYSVDVLDYAGNIIARGELTDHPQFASSTVWGLTIRALAVALSGSEKVASRRLYPRNQ
;
A
#
# COMPACT_ATOMS: atom_id res chain seq x y z
N MET A 1 5.51 -10.23 -2.80
CA MET A 1 5.56 -8.89 -3.41
C MET A 1 4.23 -8.62 -4.07
N LEU A 2 3.66 -7.44 -3.86
CA LEU A 2 2.42 -6.98 -4.49
C LEU A 2 2.76 -5.82 -5.43
N ILE A 3 2.27 -5.89 -6.67
CA ILE A 3 2.40 -4.82 -7.66
C ILE A 3 1.02 -4.20 -7.85
N VAL A 4 0.95 -2.88 -7.79
CA VAL A 4 -0.27 -2.10 -8.02
C VAL A 4 -0.03 -1.20 -9.22
N THR A 5 -0.79 -1.41 -10.30
CA THR A 5 -0.69 -0.60 -11.51
C THR A 5 -1.84 0.40 -11.55
N ILE A 6 -1.54 1.67 -11.84
CA ILE A 6 -2.56 2.68 -12.09
C ILE A 6 -2.73 2.81 -13.60
N GLU A 7 -3.92 2.44 -14.08
CA GLU A 7 -4.28 2.51 -15.49
C GLU A 7 -5.39 3.55 -15.71
N LYS A 8 -5.27 4.31 -16.79
CA LYS A 8 -6.36 5.11 -17.33
C LYS A 8 -7.00 4.35 -18.47
N LEU A 9 -8.31 4.13 -18.38
CA LEU A 9 -9.14 3.57 -19.44
C LEU A 9 -10.00 4.69 -20.04
N PRO A 10 -9.65 5.23 -21.21
CA PRO A 10 -10.47 6.24 -21.89
C PRO A 10 -11.89 5.69 -22.11
N HIS A 11 -12.89 6.37 -21.56
CA HIS A 11 -14.30 5.96 -21.66
C HIS A 11 -14.59 4.53 -21.18
N GLY A 12 -13.73 3.95 -20.33
CA GLY A 12 -13.85 2.56 -19.90
C GLY A 12 -13.44 1.52 -20.94
N ALA A 13 -12.95 1.95 -22.11
CA ALA A 13 -12.42 1.05 -23.13
C ALA A 13 -11.06 0.49 -22.70
N THR A 14 -10.89 -0.82 -22.82
CA THR A 14 -9.63 -1.52 -22.50
C THR A 14 -8.58 -1.40 -23.60
N ASP A 15 -9.01 -1.10 -24.83
CA ASP A 15 -8.15 -1.12 -26.02
C ASP A 15 -7.17 0.05 -26.04
N ASP A 16 -7.58 1.21 -25.49
CA ASP A 16 -6.77 2.42 -25.37
C ASP A 16 -6.23 2.63 -23.95
N ARG A 17 -6.11 1.55 -23.15
CA ARG A 17 -5.61 1.66 -21.78
C ARG A 17 -4.18 2.19 -21.76
N ARG A 18 -3.90 3.04 -20.78
CA ARG A 18 -2.56 3.58 -20.55
C ARG A 18 -2.15 3.42 -19.09
N VAL A 19 -1.00 2.80 -18.86
CA VAL A 19 -0.34 2.78 -17.55
C VAL A 19 0.17 4.19 -17.24
N LEU A 20 -0.17 4.69 -16.06
CA LEU A 20 0.27 6.00 -15.56
C LEU A 20 1.40 5.87 -14.52
N GLY A 21 1.47 4.72 -13.85
CA GLY A 21 2.48 4.46 -12.84
C GLY A 21 2.25 3.11 -12.16
N GLU A 22 3.18 2.77 -11.29
CA GLU A 22 3.22 1.50 -10.56
C GLU A 22 3.57 1.76 -9.09
N ALA A 23 3.08 0.93 -8.19
CA ALA A 23 3.64 0.82 -6.85
C ALA A 23 4.08 -0.62 -6.56
N ARG A 24 5.28 -0.76 -6.02
CA ARG A 24 5.86 -2.03 -5.58
C ARG A 24 5.80 -2.09 -4.07
N ILE A 25 5.02 -3.03 -3.55
CA ILE A 25 4.83 -3.25 -2.12
C ILE A 25 5.53 -4.56 -1.75
N ILE A 26 6.62 -4.43 -1.01
CA ILE A 26 7.54 -5.53 -0.71
C ILE A 26 7.47 -5.79 0.78
N ASN A 27 7.10 -7.01 1.18
CA ASN A 27 7.20 -7.40 2.57
C ASN A 27 8.70 -7.46 2.94
N ILE A 28 9.09 -6.69 3.96
CA ILE A 28 10.46 -6.58 4.47
C ILE A 28 10.62 -7.21 5.85
N GLY A 29 9.59 -7.91 6.35
CA GLY A 29 9.59 -8.57 7.65
C GLY A 29 8.27 -8.40 8.41
N GLY A 30 8.34 -8.57 9.72
CA GLY A 30 7.19 -8.52 10.62
C GLY A 30 7.21 -9.66 11.64
N ASP A 31 6.12 -9.80 12.39
CA ASP A 31 5.89 -10.88 13.34
C ASP A 31 4.67 -11.74 12.92
N ALA A 32 4.24 -12.66 13.78
CA ALA A 32 3.12 -13.55 13.48
C ALA A 32 1.77 -12.82 13.29
N GLY A 33 1.60 -11.59 13.78
CA GLY A 33 0.35 -10.82 13.67
C GLY A 33 0.43 -9.63 12.72
N PHE A 34 1.64 -9.14 12.43
CA PHE A 34 1.89 -7.87 11.76
C PHE A 34 2.99 -7.98 10.72
N GLY A 35 2.82 -7.33 9.58
CA GLY A 35 3.80 -7.25 8.49
C GLY A 35 4.39 -5.85 8.39
N ALA A 36 5.66 -5.78 8.02
CA ALA A 36 6.36 -4.58 7.62
C ALA A 36 6.57 -4.60 6.09
N TYR A 37 6.36 -3.46 5.44
CA TYR A 37 6.43 -3.35 3.98
C TYR A 37 7.21 -2.11 3.56
N SER A 38 8.10 -2.26 2.59
CA SER A 38 8.63 -1.12 1.83
C SER A 38 7.77 -0.88 0.59
N VAL A 39 7.67 0.38 0.20
CA VAL A 39 6.82 0.85 -0.89
C VAL A 39 7.60 1.78 -1.77
N ASP A 40 7.76 1.41 -3.04
CA ASP A 40 8.27 2.29 -4.09
C ASP A 40 7.10 2.68 -5.01
N VAL A 41 6.91 3.97 -5.26
CA VAL A 41 5.95 4.49 -6.25
C VAL A 41 6.74 4.98 -7.47
N LEU A 42 6.38 4.48 -8.64
CA LEU A 42 7.05 4.71 -9.90
C LEU A 42 6.14 5.46 -10.88
N ASP A 43 6.73 6.38 -11.65
CA ASP A 43 6.07 6.98 -12.80
C ASP A 43 6.00 6.00 -14.00
N TYR A 44 5.38 6.43 -15.10
CA TYR A 44 5.26 5.62 -16.32
C TYR A 44 6.61 5.26 -16.97
N ALA A 45 7.68 5.98 -16.65
CA ALA A 45 9.03 5.72 -17.15
C ALA A 45 9.83 4.80 -16.22
N GLY A 46 9.24 4.37 -15.09
CA GLY A 46 9.88 3.52 -14.10
C GLY A 46 10.80 4.27 -13.14
N ASN A 47 10.72 5.61 -13.10
CA ASN A 47 11.46 6.39 -12.11
C ASN A 47 10.71 6.37 -10.78
N ILE A 48 11.43 6.19 -9.68
CA ILE A 48 10.85 6.27 -8.34
C ILE A 48 10.56 7.74 -8.01
N ILE A 49 9.28 8.05 -7.80
CA ILE A 49 8.78 9.39 -7.47
C ILE A 49 8.43 9.54 -5.99
N ALA A 50 8.22 8.43 -5.28
CA ALA A 50 7.99 8.43 -3.85
C ALA A 50 8.41 7.10 -3.23
N ARG A 51 8.77 7.14 -1.94
CA ARG A 51 9.10 5.95 -1.14
C ARG A 51 8.49 6.06 0.24
N GLY A 52 8.16 4.92 0.83
CA GLY A 52 7.76 4.85 2.22
C GLY A 52 7.90 3.46 2.80
N GLU A 53 7.81 3.39 4.12
CA GLU A 53 7.77 2.16 4.88
C GLU A 53 6.50 2.12 5.73
N LEU A 54 5.81 0.99 5.67
CA LEU A 54 4.61 0.69 6.41
C LEU A 54 4.94 -0.37 7.45
N THR A 55 4.98 0.00 8.72
CA THR A 55 5.18 -0.94 9.83
C THR A 55 3.84 -1.34 10.46
N ASP A 56 3.85 -2.43 11.22
CA ASP A 56 2.72 -2.88 12.03
C ASP A 56 1.39 -3.04 11.26
N HIS A 57 1.46 -3.47 9.99
CA HIS A 57 0.25 -3.76 9.21
C HIS A 57 -0.32 -5.12 9.64
N PRO A 58 -1.55 -5.20 10.17
CA PRO A 58 -2.07 -6.48 10.65
C PRO A 58 -2.22 -7.48 9.50
N GLN A 59 -1.54 -8.63 9.57
CA GLN A 59 -1.53 -9.63 8.49
C GLN A 59 -2.89 -10.33 8.32
N PHE A 60 -3.65 -10.46 9.42
CA PHE A 60 -4.91 -11.21 9.47
C PHE A 60 -6.13 -10.34 9.82
N ALA A 61 -5.96 -9.03 10.00
CA ALA A 61 -7.14 -8.17 10.03
C ALA A 61 -7.75 -8.21 8.62
N SER A 62 -9.07 -8.31 8.55
CA SER A 62 -9.90 -8.44 7.36
C SER A 62 -9.73 -7.31 6.31
N SER A 63 -8.76 -6.42 6.49
CA SER A 63 -8.23 -5.52 5.47
C SER A 63 -7.55 -6.36 4.37
N THR A 64 -8.34 -6.62 3.33
CA THR A 64 -7.94 -7.19 2.05
C THR A 64 -6.69 -6.54 1.46
N VAL A 65 -6.16 -7.10 0.37
CA VAL A 65 -5.10 -6.47 -0.46
C VAL A 65 -5.29 -4.96 -0.67
N TRP A 66 -6.54 -4.49 -0.70
CA TRP A 66 -6.91 -3.07 -0.76
C TRP A 66 -6.45 -2.24 0.44
N GLY A 67 -6.60 -2.76 1.66
CA GLY A 67 -6.16 -2.06 2.87
C GLY A 67 -4.65 -1.91 2.91
N LEU A 68 -3.91 -2.95 2.51
CA LEU A 68 -2.46 -2.88 2.33
C LEU A 68 -2.10 -1.84 1.26
N THR A 69 -2.71 -1.92 0.07
CA THR A 69 -2.47 -0.98 -1.04
C THR A 69 -2.71 0.47 -0.65
N ILE A 70 -3.86 0.79 -0.04
CA ILE A 70 -4.21 2.17 0.32
C ILE A 70 -3.23 2.73 1.35
N ARG A 71 -2.92 1.96 2.41
CA ARG A 71 -2.00 2.38 3.46
C ARG A 71 -0.58 2.55 2.92
N ALA A 72 -0.12 1.61 2.10
CA ALA A 72 1.18 1.66 1.43
C ALA A 72 1.32 2.90 0.54
N LEU A 73 0.33 3.18 -0.31
CA LEU A 73 0.32 4.38 -1.15
C LEU A 73 0.25 5.66 -0.31
N ALA A 74 -0.57 5.66 0.75
CA ALA A 74 -0.67 6.80 1.64
C ALA A 74 0.66 7.12 2.32
N VAL A 75 1.36 6.12 2.87
CA VAL A 75 2.64 6.36 3.55
C VAL A 75 3.72 6.82 2.56
N ALA A 76 3.77 6.24 1.36
CA ALA A 76 4.75 6.62 0.35
C ALA A 76 4.53 8.05 -0.17
N LEU A 77 3.28 8.45 -0.44
CA LEU A 77 2.97 9.75 -1.04
C LEU A 77 2.91 10.91 -0.03
N SER A 78 2.58 10.63 1.23
CA SER A 78 2.46 11.67 2.27
C SER A 78 3.67 11.75 3.20
N GLY A 79 4.56 10.76 3.20
CA GLY A 79 5.69 10.64 4.12
C GLY A 79 5.29 10.37 5.58
N SER A 80 3.99 10.27 5.91
CA SER A 80 3.54 9.94 7.27
C SER A 80 2.18 9.25 7.25
N GLU A 81 2.07 8.08 7.88
CA GLU A 81 0.77 7.46 8.12
C GLU A 81 0.32 7.77 9.55
N LYS A 82 -0.74 8.58 9.70
CA LYS A 82 -1.49 8.64 10.96
C LYS A 82 -2.55 7.54 10.95
N VAL A 83 -2.16 6.35 11.39
CA VAL A 83 -3.15 5.32 11.74
C VAL A 83 -3.97 5.91 12.88
N ALA A 84 -5.29 6.05 12.68
CA ALA A 84 -6.18 6.39 13.78
C ALA A 84 -5.95 5.36 14.89
N SER A 85 -5.44 5.80 16.04
CA SER A 85 -5.08 4.94 17.15
C SER A 85 -6.27 4.02 17.44
N ARG A 86 -6.14 2.73 17.12
CA ARG A 86 -7.19 1.76 17.41
C ARG A 86 -7.31 1.74 18.92
N ARG A 87 -8.46 2.16 19.48
CA ARG A 87 -8.74 1.95 20.90
C ARG A 87 -8.65 0.43 21.11
N LEU A 88 -7.56 -0.01 21.74
CA LEU A 88 -7.46 -1.36 22.27
C LEU A 88 -8.49 -1.41 23.40
N TYR A 89 -9.62 -2.08 23.18
CA TYR A 89 -10.52 -2.40 24.29
C TYR A 89 -9.72 -3.27 25.27
N PRO A 90 -9.71 -2.94 26.57
CA PRO A 90 -9.07 -3.79 27.55
C PRO A 90 -9.71 -5.18 27.47
N ARG A 91 -8.89 -6.23 27.34
CA ARG A 91 -9.35 -7.59 27.58
C ARG A 91 -9.76 -7.63 29.05
N ASN A 92 -11.04 -7.86 29.30
CA ASN A 92 -11.54 -8.12 30.64
C ASN A 92 -10.67 -9.22 31.27
N GLN A 93 -10.00 -8.86 32.38
CA GLN A 93 -9.34 -9.80 33.28
C GLN A 93 -10.39 -10.55 34.09
#